data_AF-A0A948HMD5-F1
#
_entry.id   AF-A0A948HMD5-F1
#
_cell.length_a   1.000
_cell.length_b   1.000
_cell.length_c   1.000
_cell.angle_alpha   90.00
_cell.angle_beta   90.00
_cell.angle_gamma   90.00
#
_symmetry.space_group_name_H-M   'P 1'
#
loop_
_entity.id
_entity.type
_entity.pdbx_description
1 polymer ?
#
loop_
_entity_poly.entity_id
_entity_poly.type
_entity_poly.pdbx_seq_one_letter_code
_entity_poly.pdbx_strand_id
1 'polypeptide(L)'
;VVVIGGGRLLMYLAQGGRQLLTFFDADDVSLAGTTAAAAQALASALRRGRRTSFTVELINDAPARRDGLMDALRAAGFSSAPKGIGWEG
;
A
#
# COMPACT_ATOMS: atom_id res chain seq x y z
N VAL A 1 0.26 -2.46 9.73
CA VAL A 1 1.49 -3.06 9.15
C VAL A 1 2.45 -1.92 8.85
N VAL A 2 3.74 -2.10 9.13
CA VAL A 2 4.77 -1.09 8.88
C VAL A 2 5.73 -1.63 7.84
N VAL A 3 6.08 -0.82 6.85
CA VAL A 3 7.10 -1.14 5.83
C VAL A 3 8.27 -0.19 6.02
N ILE A 4 9.46 -0.75 6.21
CA ILE A 4 10.73 -0.02 6.36
C ILE A 4 11.67 -0.49 5.26
N GLY A 5 12.36 0.45 4.60
CA GLY A 5 13.37 0.16 3.58
C GLY A 5 14.48 1.22 3.64
N GLY A 6 15.74 0.80 3.51
CA GLY A 6 16.89 1.72 3.60
C GLY A 6 16.97 2.50 4.91
N GLY A 7 16.50 1.92 6.02
CA GLY A 7 16.45 2.58 7.33
C GLY A 7 15.38 3.67 7.46
N ARG A 8 14.46 3.79 6.50
CA ARG A 8 13.38 4.79 6.50
C ARG A 8 12.01 4.11 6.54
N LEU A 9 11.07 4.74 7.22
CA LEU A 9 9.66 4.38 7.14
C LEU A 9 9.18 4.68 5.71
N LEU A 10 8.56 3.70 5.05
CA LEU A 10 8.02 3.86 3.69
C LEU A 10 6.50 3.87 3.71
N MET A 11 5.88 2.91 4.41
CA MET A 11 4.43 2.82 4.50
C MET A 11 3.97 2.41 5.89
N TYR A 12 2.81 2.93 6.26
CA TYR A 12 2.07 2.51 7.45
C TYR A 12 0.62 2.23 7.09
N LEU A 13 0.21 0.97 7.23
CA LEU A 13 -1.18 0.56 7.16
C LEU A 13 -1.79 0.57 8.57
N ALA A 14 -2.76 1.45 8.77
CA ALA A 14 -3.45 1.63 10.05
C ALA A 14 -4.23 0.38 10.48
N GLN A 15 -4.63 0.35 11.76
CA GLN A 15 -5.54 -0.68 12.26
C GLN A 15 -6.87 -0.64 11.48
N GLY A 16 -7.44 -1.82 11.19
CA GLY A 16 -8.62 -1.93 10.33
C GLY A 16 -8.35 -1.87 8.82
N GLY A 17 -7.15 -1.46 8.39
CA GLY A 17 -6.74 -1.53 6.98
C GLY A 17 -7.35 -0.47 6.05
N ARG A 18 -8.14 0.48 6.59
CA ARG A 18 -8.83 1.51 5.80
C ARG A 18 -7.95 2.68 5.37
N GLN A 19 -6.83 2.90 6.06
CA GLN A 19 -5.93 4.03 5.83
C GLN A 19 -4.50 3.53 5.64
N LEU A 20 -3.88 3.99 4.56
CA LEU A 20 -2.48 3.79 4.23
C LEU A 20 -1.78 5.15 4.23
N LEU A 21 -0.66 5.27 4.94
CA LEU A 21 0.21 6.43 4.88
C LEU A 21 1.48 6.05 4.12
N THR A 22 1.92 6.90 3.21
CA THR A 22 3.24 6.82 2.58
C THR A 22 4.14 7.94 3.10
N PHE A 23 5.41 7.63 3.25
CA PHE A 23 6.43 8.57 3.76
C PHE A 23 7.48 8.89 2.68
N PHE A 24 7.07 8.72 1.43
CA PHE A 24 7.81 9.04 0.22
C PHE A 24 6.81 9.48 -0.85
N ASP A 25 7.30 10.23 -1.84
CA ASP A 25 6.49 10.62 -3.00
C ASP A 25 6.38 9.42 -3.95
N ALA A 26 5.19 8.82 -4.00
CA ALA A 26 4.97 7.64 -4.82
C ALA A 26 4.75 7.97 -6.31
N ASP A 27 4.52 9.25 -6.63
CA ASP A 27 4.37 9.75 -8.00
C ASP A 27 5.71 10.20 -8.60
N ASP A 28 6.75 10.34 -7.79
CA ASP A 28 8.11 10.57 -8.26
C ASP A 28 8.63 9.35 -9.04
N VAL A 29 8.80 9.52 -10.35
CA VAL A 29 9.28 8.48 -11.28
C VAL A 29 10.66 7.95 -10.87
N SER A 30 11.51 8.78 -10.25
CA SER A 30 12.82 8.34 -9.76
C SER A 30 12.71 7.32 -8.61
N LEU A 31 11.55 7.30 -7.93
CA LEU A 31 11.24 6.39 -6.83
C LEU A 31 10.41 5.18 -7.25
N ALA A 32 10.14 4.96 -8.55
CA ALA A 32 9.31 3.85 -9.03
C ALA A 32 9.75 2.46 -8.47
N GLY A 33 11.06 2.21 -8.38
CA GLY A 33 11.60 0.99 -7.76
C GLY A 33 11.30 0.87 -6.26
N THR A 34 11.37 1.99 -5.53
CA THR A 34 10.99 2.07 -4.11
C THR A 34 9.50 1.83 -3.94
N THR A 35 8.65 2.41 -4.79
CA THR A 35 7.19 2.22 -4.77
C THR A 35 6.84 0.75 -4.95
N ALA A 36 7.43 0.09 -5.95
CA ALA A 36 7.21 -1.34 -6.20
C ALA A 36 7.69 -2.22 -5.05
N ALA A 37 8.91 -1.98 -4.53
CA ALA A 37 9.46 -2.74 -3.42
C ALA A 37 8.63 -2.57 -2.13
N ALA A 38 8.17 -1.35 -1.84
CA ALA A 38 7.34 -1.07 -0.67
C ALA A 38 5.96 -1.76 -0.75
N ALA A 39 5.31 -1.72 -1.93
CA ALA A 39 4.05 -2.43 -2.18
C ALA A 39 4.21 -3.95 -1.99
N GLN A 40 5.29 -4.53 -2.52
CA GLN A 40 5.56 -5.96 -2.39
C GLN A 40 5.87 -6.36 -0.93
N ALA A 41 6.61 -5.52 -0.20
CA ALA A 41 6.89 -5.73 1.21
C ALA A 41 5.60 -5.67 2.06
N LEU A 42 4.70 -4.73 1.74
CA LEU A 42 3.37 -4.64 2.36
C LEU A 42 2.56 -5.92 2.13
N ALA A 43 2.42 -6.37 0.88
CA ALA A 43 1.69 -7.59 0.55
C ALA A 43 2.29 -8.82 1.24
N SER A 44 3.63 -8.93 1.27
CA SER A 44 4.33 -10.02 1.94
C SER A 44 4.07 -10.04 3.46
N ALA A 45 4.02 -8.87 4.10
CA ALA A 45 3.69 -8.75 5.50
C ALA A 45 2.22 -9.09 5.79
N LEU A 46 1.31 -8.72 4.89
CA LEU A 46 -0.12 -9.03 5.00
C LEU A 46 -0.41 -10.52 4.87
N ARG A 47 0.24 -11.22 3.93
CA ARG A 47 0.12 -12.70 3.77
C ARG A 47 0.54 -13.49 5.00
N ARG A 48 1.44 -12.96 5.83
CA ARG A 48 1.85 -13.59 7.10
C ARG A 48 0.87 -13.30 8.25
N GLY A 49 0.01 -12.29 8.09
CA GLY A 49 -0.95 -11.87 9.10
C GLY A 49 -2.22 -12.71 9.09
N ARG A 50 -2.99 -12.66 10.19
CA ARG A 50 -4.28 -13.37 10.32
C ARG A 50 -5.47 -12.64 9.67
N ARG A 51 -5.26 -11.51 8.98
CA ARG A 51 -6.35 -10.70 8.41
C ARG A 51 -6.66 -11.20 7.00
N THR A 52 -7.88 -11.67 6.81
CA THR A 52 -8.36 -12.28 5.56
C THR A 52 -8.78 -11.26 4.51
N SER A 53 -9.39 -10.13 4.88
CA SER A 53 -9.72 -9.08 3.91
C SER A 53 -9.94 -7.70 4.50
N PHE A 54 -9.68 -6.66 3.70
CA PHE A 54 -10.03 -5.26 3.98
C PHE A 54 -9.94 -4.42 2.71
N THR A 55 -10.49 -3.20 2.75
CA THR A 55 -10.32 -2.19 1.69
C THR A 55 -9.56 -1.00 2.25
N VAL A 56 -8.50 -0.59 1.57
CA VAL A 56 -7.85 0.71 1.78
C VAL A 56 -8.67 1.76 1.05
N GLU A 57 -9.21 2.71 1.80
CA GLU A 57 -10.08 3.80 1.30
C GLU A 57 -9.31 5.11 1.18
N LEU A 58 -8.36 5.34 2.09
CA LEU A 58 -7.59 6.57 2.19
C LEU A 58 -6.09 6.30 2.06
N ILE A 59 -5.43 7.13 1.24
CA ILE A 59 -3.99 7.21 1.10
C ILE A 59 -3.58 8.65 1.42
N ASN A 60 -2.74 8.84 2.45
CA ASN A 60 -2.33 10.18 2.91
C ASN A 60 -3.53 11.13 3.14
N ASP A 61 -4.55 10.63 3.82
CA ASP A 61 -5.82 11.33 4.11
C ASP A 61 -6.64 11.79 2.89
N ALA A 62 -6.22 11.40 1.69
CA ALA A 62 -6.96 11.59 0.45
C ALA A 62 -7.61 10.28 0.00
N PRO A 63 -8.75 10.32 -0.72
CA PRO A 63 -9.30 9.13 -1.37
C PRO A 63 -8.25 8.47 -2.27
N ALA A 64 -8.17 7.13 -2.24
CA ALA A 64 -7.28 6.39 -3.12
C ALA A 64 -7.57 6.73 -4.60
N ARG A 65 -6.66 7.46 -5.25
CA ARG A 65 -6.77 7.87 -6.65
C ARG A 65 -5.96 6.91 -7.52
N ARG A 66 -6.28 6.81 -8.82
CA ARG A 66 -5.42 6.10 -9.78
C ARG A 66 -4.11 6.88 -9.94
N ASP A 67 -3.05 6.35 -9.37
CA ASP A 67 -1.69 6.90 -9.35
C ASP A 67 -0.65 5.76 -9.42
N GLY A 68 0.64 6.10 -9.47
CA GLY A 68 1.73 5.11 -9.59
C GLY A 68 1.77 4.11 -8.42
N LEU A 69 1.29 4.54 -7.24
CA LEU A 69 1.14 3.69 -6.07
C LEU A 69 0.08 2.61 -6.26
N MET A 70 -1.09 2.96 -6.81
CA MET A 70 -2.16 1.99 -7.06
C MET A 70 -1.76 0.91 -8.06
N ASP A 71 -0.97 1.24 -9.08
CA ASP A 71 -0.42 0.26 -10.01
C ASP A 71 0.56 -0.69 -9.32
N ALA A 72 1.44 -0.16 -8.46
CA ALA A 72 2.35 -0.98 -7.67
C ALA A 72 1.60 -1.90 -6.69
N LEU A 73 0.55 -1.41 -6.02
CA LEU A 73 -0.27 -2.23 -5.12
C LEU A 73 -1.01 -3.34 -5.88
N ARG A 74 -1.57 -3.03 -7.07
CA ARG A 74 -2.18 -4.06 -7.93
C ARG A 74 -1.18 -5.13 -8.32
N ALA A 75 0.02 -4.74 -8.75
CA ALA A 75 1.08 -5.68 -9.09
C ALA A 75 1.52 -6.55 -7.90
N ALA A 76 1.40 -6.04 -6.66
CA ALA A 76 1.71 -6.78 -5.44
C ALA A 76 0.60 -7.78 -5.01
N GLY A 77 -0.59 -7.71 -5.64
CA GLY A 77 -1.72 -8.61 -5.42
C GLY A 77 -2.95 -7.97 -4.78
N PHE A 78 -3.02 -6.64 -4.70
CA PHE A 78 -4.25 -5.96 -4.31
C PHE A 78 -5.24 -5.88 -5.49
N SER A 79 -6.54 -5.80 -5.21
CA SER A 79 -7.61 -5.75 -6.22
C SER A 79 -8.38 -4.43 -6.17
N SER A 80 -9.00 -4.02 -7.28
CA SER A 80 -9.84 -2.81 -7.28
C SER A 80 -11.11 -3.03 -6.44
N ALA A 81 -11.48 -2.05 -5.62
CA ALA A 81 -12.72 -2.06 -4.83
C ALA A 81 -13.49 -0.74 -5.04
N PRO A 82 -14.83 -0.69 -4.85
CA PRO A 82 -15.62 0.51 -5.08
C PRO A 82 -15.16 1.75 -4.30
N LYS A 83 -14.58 1.54 -3.11
CA LYS A 83 -14.10 2.62 -2.22
C LYS A 83 -12.58 2.80 -2.25
N GLY A 84 -11.84 2.08 -3.09
CA GLY A 84 -10.38 2.16 -3.14
C GLY A 84 -9.74 0.86 -3.63
N ILE A 85 -8.85 0.28 -2.82
CA ILE A 85 -8.14 -0.95 -3.19
C ILE A 85 -8.26 -2.03 -2.11
N GLY A 86 -8.70 -3.20 -2.52
CA GLY A 86 -8.95 -4.37 -1.68
C GLY A 86 -7.69 -5.21 -1.48
N TRP A 87 -7.58 -5.77 -0.28
CA TRP A 87 -6.70 -6.89 0.01
C TRP A 87 -7.56 -8.11 0.33
N GLU A 88 -7.26 -9.22 -0.33
CA GLU A 88 -7.76 -10.55 -0.02
C GLU A 88 -6.54 -11.45 0.14
N GLY A 89 -6.37 -12.03 1.33
CA GLY A 89 -5.18 -12.77 1.76
C GLY A 89 -5.47 -14.21 2.10
#